data_AF-A0A6N8DS23-F1
#
_entry.id   AF-A0A6N8DS23-F1
#
_cell.length_a   1.000
_cell.length_b   1.000
_cell.length_c   1.000
_cell.angle_alpha   90.00
_cell.angle_beta   90.00
_cell.angle_gamma   90.00
#
_symmetry.space_group_name_H-M   'P 1'
#
loop_
_entity.id
_entity.type
_entity.pdbx_description
1 polymer ?
#
loop_
_entity_poly.entity_id
_entity_poly.type
_entity_poly.pdbx_seq_one_letter_code
_entity_poly.pdbx_strand_id
1 'polypeptide(L)'
;MKNPWKIFVCLLLTGALPSPGAAFERADPAAADDATVDVRCAGGDDDSAAINAAIETIRQRPVSSRYAWPVGHLGKLRLVSRRCVIRNTLNLTHLYGSGFVGEFWGSEILCRTGAKPCIDATGSGQFALLGLNLSGDCETDTPAIGLVLARKTESLSAGADHVHLDHPTLAGCFGLTAFYNRSSETTQIVAGGFYNYRDRAHAAVWDGTNAFGFQSAFYAERYTEGKFSSFNENTCDTCIFETFGSGATPLWIGGAVRHKFINGYALAQHAEGAPALILSFANSAPNDFLDLDIHFENTSLGALISIVGAEHPVIRSLRINEPIAFASGAIFRRDEAVKTVRIEDANIRVGHFNAVGATLFDDASAFAVSGSIYCHEAQCRTPETFSGALCIGGACSWK
;
A
#
# COMPACT_ATOMS: atom_id res chain seq x y z
N MET A 1 0.65 35.81 -24.16
CA MET A 1 -0.31 35.61 -23.05
C MET A 1 -1.62 35.06 -23.62
N LYS A 2 -1.92 33.78 -23.35
CA LYS A 2 -3.25 33.14 -23.21
C LYS A 2 -3.10 31.62 -23.44
N ASN A 3 -3.05 30.86 -22.35
CA ASN A 3 -3.13 29.40 -22.30
C ASN A 3 -4.59 28.97 -22.58
N PRO A 4 -4.87 28.07 -23.54
CA PRO A 4 -6.14 27.40 -23.60
C PRO A 4 -6.12 26.17 -22.68
N TRP A 5 -7.23 25.99 -21.98
CA TRP A 5 -7.46 24.99 -20.97
C TRP A 5 -7.49 23.58 -21.58
N LYS A 6 -6.77 22.65 -20.96
CA LYS A 6 -6.89 21.20 -21.21
C LYS A 6 -8.21 20.71 -20.63
N ILE A 7 -9.05 20.17 -21.50
CA ILE A 7 -10.25 19.41 -21.13
C ILE A 7 -9.76 18.06 -20.58
N PHE A 8 -9.94 17.84 -19.28
CA PHE A 8 -9.80 16.51 -18.66
C PHE A 8 -11.03 15.69 -19.06
N VAL A 9 -10.82 14.66 -19.88
CA VAL A 9 -11.85 13.65 -20.18
C VAL A 9 -11.76 12.60 -19.08
N CYS A 10 -12.77 12.59 -18.20
CA CYS A 10 -12.97 11.54 -17.22
C CYS A 10 -13.43 10.28 -17.98
N LEU A 11 -12.54 9.29 -18.11
CA LEU A 11 -12.86 8.01 -18.73
C LEU A 11 -13.70 7.18 -17.74
N LEU A 12 -14.99 7.03 -18.02
CA LEU A 12 -15.87 6.08 -17.34
C LEU A 12 -15.44 4.65 -17.71
N LEU A 13 -14.59 4.04 -16.88
CA LEU A 13 -14.31 2.61 -16.92
C LEU A 13 -15.53 1.85 -16.39
N THR A 14 -16.40 1.38 -17.30
CA THR A 14 -17.39 0.36 -16.99
C THR A 14 -16.69 -1.01 -16.91
N GLY A 15 -16.00 -1.25 -15.80
CA GLY A 15 -15.43 -2.55 -15.46
C GLY A 15 -16.52 -3.48 -14.92
N ALA A 16 -16.55 -4.71 -15.43
CA ALA A 16 -17.40 -5.78 -14.92
C ALA A 16 -17.14 -6.01 -13.42
N LEU A 17 -18.22 -6.25 -12.67
CA LEU A 17 -18.17 -6.57 -11.24
C LEU A 17 -17.16 -7.71 -10.98
N PRO A 18 -16.26 -7.58 -10.00
CA PRO A 18 -15.37 -8.69 -9.63
C PRO A 18 -16.20 -9.91 -9.24
N SER A 19 -15.73 -11.09 -9.64
CA SER A 19 -16.31 -12.37 -9.23
C SER A 19 -16.41 -12.44 -7.69
N PRO A 20 -17.36 -13.18 -7.12
CA PRO A 20 -17.50 -13.30 -5.67
C PRO A 20 -16.31 -14.11 -5.12
N GLY A 21 -15.17 -13.44 -4.94
CA GLY A 21 -14.11 -13.91 -4.05
C GLY A 21 -14.72 -14.02 -2.65
N ALA A 22 -14.44 -15.14 -1.99
CA ALA A 22 -14.93 -15.54 -0.67
C ALA A 22 -15.54 -14.36 0.11
N ALA A 23 -16.86 -14.35 0.22
CA ALA A 23 -17.55 -13.50 1.17
C ALA A 23 -17.01 -13.88 2.55
N PHE A 24 -15.95 -13.20 3.00
CA PHE A 24 -15.79 -12.92 4.41
C PHE A 24 -17.14 -12.35 4.81
N GLU A 25 -17.86 -13.09 5.66
CA GLU A 25 -19.07 -12.58 6.29
C GLU A 25 -18.72 -11.18 6.77
N ARG A 26 -19.27 -10.17 6.09
CA ARG A 26 -19.10 -8.78 6.49
C ARG A 26 -19.49 -8.77 7.96
N ALA A 27 -18.53 -8.43 8.80
CA ALA A 27 -18.73 -7.99 10.17
C ALA A 27 -20.17 -7.47 10.33
N ASP A 28 -21.07 -8.23 10.96
CA ASP A 28 -22.45 -7.80 11.14
C ASP A 28 -22.41 -6.62 12.12
N PRO A 29 -22.55 -5.37 11.65
CA PRO A 29 -22.36 -4.21 12.49
C PRO A 29 -23.44 -4.14 13.59
N ALA A 30 -24.57 -4.83 13.41
CA ALA A 30 -25.68 -4.86 14.34
C ALA A 30 -25.36 -5.65 15.62
N ALA A 31 -24.34 -6.52 15.62
CA ALA A 31 -23.96 -7.30 16.80
C ALA A 31 -23.18 -6.48 17.87
N ALA A 32 -22.85 -5.20 17.60
CA ALA A 32 -21.94 -4.40 18.43
C ALA A 32 -22.58 -3.18 19.14
N ASP A 33 -23.90 -2.99 19.09
CA ASP A 33 -24.52 -1.74 19.57
C ASP A 33 -24.31 -1.49 21.08
N ASP A 34 -24.38 -2.52 21.94
CA ASP A 34 -24.10 -2.39 23.39
C ASP A 34 -22.62 -2.14 23.72
N ALA A 35 -21.73 -2.23 22.73
CA ALA A 35 -20.29 -2.18 22.85
C ALA A 35 -19.67 -0.92 22.19
N THR A 36 -20.47 0.09 21.86
CA THR A 36 -19.98 1.30 21.19
C THR A 36 -19.45 2.35 22.18
N VAL A 37 -18.28 2.92 21.90
CA VAL A 37 -17.74 4.10 22.57
C VAL A 37 -17.70 5.26 21.58
N ASP A 38 -18.56 6.25 21.81
CA ASP A 38 -18.63 7.45 21.00
C ASP A 38 -17.64 8.51 21.48
N VAL A 39 -16.84 9.05 20.56
CA VAL A 39 -16.02 10.24 20.81
C VAL A 39 -16.56 11.40 20.00
N ARG A 40 -16.81 12.52 20.67
CA ARG A 40 -17.21 13.79 20.06
C ARG A 40 -16.04 14.75 20.12
N CYS A 41 -15.43 14.99 18.97
CA CYS A 41 -14.28 15.88 18.87
C CYS A 41 -14.66 17.35 19.01
N ALA A 42 -13.76 18.12 19.62
CA ALA A 42 -13.89 19.56 19.75
C ALA A 42 -13.61 20.27 18.41
N GLY A 43 -12.77 19.68 17.55
CA GLY A 43 -12.48 20.13 16.19
C GLY A 43 -11.49 21.29 16.07
N GLY A 44 -11.06 21.89 17.18
CA GLY A 44 -10.03 22.93 17.24
C GLY A 44 -8.88 22.62 18.21
N ASP A 45 -9.18 21.96 19.34
CA ASP A 45 -8.22 21.54 20.36
C ASP A 45 -7.68 20.13 20.09
N ASP A 46 -6.66 19.70 20.86
CA ASP A 46 -6.10 18.34 20.74
C ASP A 46 -7.08 17.28 21.29
N ASP A 47 -7.67 16.50 20.39
CA ASP A 47 -8.60 15.41 20.67
C ASP A 47 -7.88 14.07 21.00
N SER A 48 -6.55 14.00 20.88
CA SER A 48 -5.80 12.74 21.05
C SER A 48 -6.05 12.05 22.39
N ALA A 49 -6.14 12.80 23.49
CA ALA A 49 -6.32 12.23 24.83
C ALA A 49 -7.70 11.56 24.98
N ALA A 50 -8.75 12.18 24.46
CA ALA A 50 -10.12 11.64 24.52
C ALA A 50 -10.25 10.38 23.66
N ILE A 51 -9.68 10.40 22.45
CA ILE A 51 -9.70 9.24 21.55
C ILE A 51 -8.90 8.09 22.15
N ASN A 52 -7.70 8.34 22.69
CA ASN A 52 -6.88 7.30 23.32
C ASN A 52 -7.55 6.71 24.58
N ALA A 53 -8.26 7.52 25.38
CA ALA A 53 -9.03 7.02 26.51
C ALA A 53 -10.19 6.10 26.07
N ALA A 54 -10.85 6.41 24.96
CA ALA A 54 -11.88 5.54 24.38
C ALA A 54 -11.30 4.22 23.87
N ILE A 55 -10.16 4.26 23.18
CA ILE A 55 -9.45 3.04 22.73
C ILE A 55 -9.04 2.18 23.93
N GLU A 56 -8.50 2.78 24.99
CA GLU A 56 -8.14 2.07 26.23
C GLU A 56 -9.36 1.42 26.88
N THR A 57 -10.50 2.12 26.91
CA THR A 57 -11.76 1.56 27.43
C THR A 57 -12.19 0.32 26.66
N ILE A 58 -12.00 0.29 25.33
CA ILE A 58 -12.28 -0.88 24.50
C ILE A 58 -11.26 -1.99 24.76
N ARG A 59 -9.96 -1.64 24.83
CA ARG A 59 -8.86 -2.59 25.09
C ARG A 59 -9.04 -3.37 26.39
N GLN A 60 -9.61 -2.74 27.43
CA GLN A 60 -9.84 -3.36 28.73
C GLN A 60 -11.04 -4.32 28.78
N ARG A 61 -11.83 -4.41 27.70
CA ARG A 61 -13.01 -5.27 27.71
C ARG A 61 -12.62 -6.75 27.69
N PRO A 62 -13.31 -7.59 28.48
CA PRO A 62 -13.00 -9.01 28.53
C PRO A 62 -13.26 -9.67 27.17
N VAL A 63 -12.23 -10.30 26.61
CA VAL A 63 -12.33 -11.13 25.41
C VAL A 63 -13.13 -12.38 25.74
N SER A 64 -14.38 -12.45 25.27
CA SER A 64 -15.19 -13.67 25.33
C SER A 64 -14.97 -14.49 24.06
N SER A 65 -14.85 -15.81 24.19
CA SER A 65 -14.69 -16.72 23.04
C SER A 65 -15.86 -16.70 22.05
N ARG A 66 -17.00 -16.09 22.42
CA ARG A 66 -18.16 -15.89 21.54
C ARG A 66 -18.02 -14.69 20.60
N TYR A 67 -17.05 -13.81 20.82
CA TYR A 67 -16.85 -12.57 20.05
C TYR A 67 -15.48 -12.53 19.35
N ALA A 68 -14.90 -13.69 19.06
CA ALA A 68 -13.67 -13.77 18.30
C ALA A 68 -13.96 -13.56 16.81
N TRP A 69 -13.11 -12.77 16.13
CA TRP A 69 -13.15 -12.60 14.68
C TRP A 69 -13.15 -13.95 13.95
N PRO A 70 -13.96 -14.16 12.89
CA PRO A 70 -14.88 -13.19 12.26
C PRO A 70 -16.26 -13.09 12.93
N VAL A 71 -16.51 -13.80 14.03
CA VAL A 71 -17.86 -14.08 14.58
C VAL A 71 -18.25 -13.12 15.73
N GLY A 72 -17.57 -11.99 15.90
CA GLY A 72 -18.04 -10.92 16.78
C GLY A 72 -17.01 -9.82 17.04
N HIS A 73 -17.51 -8.69 17.55
CA HIS A 73 -16.71 -7.51 17.89
C HIS A 73 -16.77 -7.27 19.40
N LEU A 74 -15.63 -7.07 20.08
CA LEU A 74 -15.64 -6.78 21.54
C LEU A 74 -15.81 -5.29 21.85
N GLY A 75 -15.51 -4.42 20.89
CA GLY A 75 -15.74 -3.00 21.05
C GLY A 75 -15.65 -2.23 19.74
N LYS A 76 -16.50 -1.22 19.65
CA LYS A 76 -16.59 -0.31 18.53
C LYS A 76 -16.22 1.09 18.98
N LEU A 77 -15.22 1.70 18.37
CA LEU A 77 -14.94 3.12 18.49
C LEU A 77 -15.68 3.84 17.37
N ARG A 78 -16.50 4.84 17.69
CA ARG A 78 -17.12 5.69 16.68
C ARG A 78 -16.74 7.15 16.90
N LEU A 79 -16.21 7.79 15.86
CA LEU A 79 -16.05 9.24 15.85
C LEU A 79 -17.34 9.86 15.30
N VAL A 80 -18.06 10.60 16.14
CA VAL A 80 -19.33 11.21 15.75
C VAL A 80 -19.07 12.36 14.77
N SER A 81 -19.52 12.20 13.52
CA SER A 81 -19.27 13.01 12.31
C SER A 81 -18.82 14.45 12.56
N ARG A 82 -17.50 14.64 12.71
CA ARG A 82 -16.81 15.93 12.88
C ARG A 82 -15.34 15.79 12.49
N ARG A 83 -14.67 16.93 12.36
CA ARG A 83 -13.21 16.99 12.35
C ARG A 83 -12.67 16.77 13.77
N CYS A 84 -11.65 15.94 13.90
CA CYS A 84 -10.87 15.70 15.10
C CYS A 84 -9.44 16.16 14.84
N VAL A 85 -8.87 16.99 15.70
CA VAL A 85 -7.47 17.41 15.57
C VAL A 85 -6.64 16.60 16.55
N ILE A 86 -5.65 15.85 16.06
CA ILE A 86 -4.75 15.09 16.93
C ILE A 86 -3.36 15.72 16.91
N ARG A 87 -2.77 15.91 18.10
CA ARG A 87 -1.37 16.36 18.25
C ARG A 87 -0.46 15.29 18.84
N ASN A 88 -1.06 14.19 19.29
CA ASN A 88 -0.37 13.00 19.74
C ASN A 88 -0.85 11.78 18.94
N THR A 89 0.04 10.82 18.71
CA THR A 89 -0.29 9.57 18.03
C THR A 89 -1.47 8.87 18.73
N LEU A 90 -2.39 8.32 17.93
CA LEU A 90 -3.45 7.47 18.42
C LEU A 90 -2.92 6.06 18.62
N ASN A 91 -3.11 5.54 19.83
CA ASN A 91 -2.58 4.26 20.27
C ASN A 91 -3.57 3.13 19.96
N LEU A 92 -3.54 2.65 18.72
CA LEU A 92 -4.28 1.46 18.30
C LEU A 92 -3.46 0.18 18.51
N THR A 93 -2.42 0.20 19.35
CA THR A 93 -1.59 -0.99 19.58
C THR A 93 -2.26 -2.03 20.48
N HIS A 94 -1.76 -3.27 20.44
CA HIS A 94 -2.20 -4.37 21.31
C HIS A 94 -3.70 -4.72 21.23
N LEU A 95 -4.35 -4.49 20.10
CA LEU A 95 -5.76 -4.85 19.89
C LEU A 95 -5.92 -6.27 19.32
N TYR A 96 -4.87 -7.09 19.33
CA TYR A 96 -4.93 -8.47 18.83
C TYR A 96 -5.96 -9.31 19.60
N GLY A 97 -6.85 -9.99 18.88
CA GLY A 97 -7.90 -10.80 19.49
C GLY A 97 -9.08 -10.00 20.06
N SER A 98 -9.08 -8.67 19.89
CA SER A 98 -10.13 -7.81 20.42
C SER A 98 -11.35 -7.68 19.50
N GLY A 99 -11.30 -8.11 18.24
CA GLY A 99 -12.42 -7.88 17.30
C GLY A 99 -12.76 -6.39 17.17
N PHE A 100 -11.79 -5.50 17.38
CA PHE A 100 -11.98 -4.05 17.40
C PHE A 100 -12.50 -3.53 16.06
N VAL A 101 -13.46 -2.60 16.12
CA VAL A 101 -13.93 -1.86 14.95
C VAL A 101 -13.80 -0.37 15.20
N GLY A 102 -13.06 0.32 14.34
CA GLY A 102 -13.08 1.78 14.27
C GLY A 102 -14.03 2.22 13.15
N GLU A 103 -15.09 2.96 13.49
CA GLU A 103 -16.03 3.55 12.54
C GLU A 103 -15.81 5.06 12.45
N PHE A 104 -15.37 5.50 11.27
CA PHE A 104 -14.95 6.88 11.02
C PHE A 104 -15.79 7.60 9.96
N TRP A 105 -16.88 6.98 9.49
CA TRP A 105 -17.75 7.54 8.47
C TRP A 105 -18.23 8.97 8.81
N GLY A 106 -18.00 9.90 7.88
CA GLY A 106 -18.37 11.30 8.04
C GLY A 106 -17.53 12.10 9.02
N SER A 107 -16.45 11.52 9.55
CA SER A 107 -15.44 12.21 10.37
C SER A 107 -14.15 12.43 9.60
N GLU A 108 -13.30 13.35 10.05
CA GLU A 108 -11.94 13.58 9.53
C GLU A 108 -10.98 13.66 10.72
N ILE A 109 -9.85 12.97 10.67
CA ILE A 109 -8.76 13.12 11.63
C ILE A 109 -7.68 13.99 10.99
N LEU A 110 -7.53 15.25 11.44
CA LEU A 110 -6.39 16.10 11.08
C LEU A 110 -5.22 15.76 11.98
N CYS A 111 -4.13 15.27 11.40
CA CYS A 111 -2.91 14.92 12.10
C CYS A 111 -1.91 16.07 12.16
N ARG A 112 -1.51 16.42 13.37
CA ARG A 112 -0.44 17.37 13.70
C ARG A 112 0.49 16.76 14.73
N THR A 113 1.05 15.60 14.41
CA THR A 113 1.83 14.79 15.35
C THR A 113 3.35 14.99 15.23
N GLY A 114 3.78 15.87 14.32
CA GLY A 114 5.18 16.08 13.97
C GLY A 114 5.81 14.81 13.40
N ALA A 115 7.11 14.59 13.59
CA ALA A 115 7.81 13.42 13.04
C ALA A 115 7.36 12.04 13.61
N LYS A 116 6.18 11.94 14.23
CA LYS A 116 5.55 10.70 14.71
C LYS A 116 4.39 10.28 13.80
N PRO A 117 3.97 9.00 13.82
CA PRO A 117 2.77 8.55 13.13
C PRO A 117 1.50 9.24 13.64
N CYS A 118 0.46 9.33 12.81
CA CYS A 118 -0.88 9.69 13.28
C CYS A 118 -1.51 8.56 14.09
N ILE A 119 -1.54 7.36 13.49
CA ILE A 119 -2.11 6.14 14.08
C ILE A 119 -1.04 5.07 14.07
N ASP A 120 -0.81 4.50 15.25
CA ASP A 120 0.06 3.34 15.42
C ASP A 120 -0.77 2.14 15.85
N ALA A 121 -0.97 1.19 14.93
CA ALA A 121 -1.64 -0.08 15.16
C ALA A 121 -0.65 -1.25 15.18
N THR A 122 0.59 -0.99 15.61
CA THR A 122 1.58 -2.03 15.86
C THR A 122 1.00 -3.10 16.80
N GLY A 123 1.29 -4.37 16.54
CA GLY A 123 0.88 -5.48 17.39
C GLY A 123 -0.64 -5.75 17.44
N SER A 124 -1.40 -5.11 16.56
CA SER A 124 -2.85 -5.26 16.48
C SER A 124 -3.24 -6.14 15.30
N GLY A 125 -4.22 -7.00 15.51
CA GLY A 125 -4.77 -7.89 14.49
C GLY A 125 -6.20 -8.25 14.81
N GLN A 126 -6.90 -8.88 13.86
CA GLN A 126 -8.31 -9.21 13.95
C GLN A 126 -9.16 -7.96 14.24
N PHE A 127 -8.92 -6.90 13.46
CA PHE A 127 -9.60 -5.62 13.62
C PHE A 127 -9.94 -5.00 12.28
N ALA A 128 -10.94 -4.11 12.30
CA ALA A 128 -11.39 -3.38 11.12
C ALA A 128 -11.38 -1.86 11.35
N LEU A 129 -11.01 -1.10 10.33
CA LEU A 129 -11.21 0.36 10.27
C LEU A 129 -12.10 0.67 9.07
N LEU A 130 -13.24 1.30 9.32
CA LEU A 130 -14.30 1.56 8.33
C LEU A 130 -14.39 3.07 8.08
N GLY A 131 -14.22 3.48 6.83
CA GLY A 131 -14.32 4.88 6.40
C GLY A 131 -13.27 5.79 7.03
N LEU A 132 -12.09 5.25 7.37
CA LEU A 132 -11.01 6.04 7.99
C LEU A 132 -10.63 7.20 7.07
N ASN A 133 -10.89 8.43 7.49
CA ASN A 133 -10.49 9.63 6.77
C ASN A 133 -9.47 10.42 7.59
N LEU A 134 -8.25 10.51 7.08
CA LEU A 134 -7.10 11.04 7.79
C LEU A 134 -6.36 12.05 6.90
N SER A 135 -6.10 13.23 7.46
CA SER A 135 -5.45 14.34 6.77
C SER A 135 -4.12 14.71 7.46
N GLY A 136 -3.00 14.58 6.77
CA GLY A 136 -1.68 15.00 7.27
C GLY A 136 -1.45 16.51 7.10
N ASP A 137 -1.05 17.21 8.17
CA ASP A 137 -0.79 18.65 8.14
C ASP A 137 0.42 19.00 7.25
N CYS A 138 0.21 19.91 6.30
CA CYS A 138 1.26 20.35 5.37
C CYS A 138 2.04 21.59 5.83
N GLU A 139 1.58 22.25 6.89
CA GLU A 139 2.03 23.62 7.20
C GLU A 139 3.04 23.65 8.36
N THR A 140 2.69 23.04 9.49
CA THR A 140 3.32 23.35 10.77
C THR A 140 3.86 22.13 11.50
N ASP A 141 3.17 21.00 11.44
CA ASP A 141 3.46 19.87 12.32
C ASP A 141 3.25 18.53 11.61
N THR A 142 3.96 18.38 10.49
CA THR A 142 3.75 17.28 9.54
C THR A 142 4.01 15.92 10.17
N PRO A 143 3.02 15.00 10.15
CA PRO A 143 3.18 13.60 10.58
C PRO A 143 4.28 12.91 9.78
N ALA A 144 5.05 12.00 10.39
CA ALA A 144 5.95 11.15 9.61
C ALA A 144 5.17 10.13 8.77
N ILE A 145 4.15 9.50 9.36
CA ILE A 145 3.36 8.44 8.76
C ILE A 145 1.88 8.68 9.08
N GLY A 146 0.96 8.39 8.16
CA GLY A 146 -0.47 8.40 8.45
C GLY A 146 -0.87 7.22 9.34
N LEU A 147 -1.10 6.06 8.75
CA LEU A 147 -1.42 4.83 9.48
C LEU A 147 -0.27 3.82 9.37
N VAL A 148 0.15 3.31 10.54
CA VAL A 148 1.07 2.19 10.65
C VAL A 148 0.30 0.92 11.01
N LEU A 149 0.48 -0.12 10.22
CA LEU A 149 0.26 -1.51 10.62
C LEU A 149 1.61 -2.18 10.78
N ALA A 150 1.88 -2.82 11.90
CA ALA A 150 3.15 -3.50 12.10
C ALA A 150 3.01 -4.70 13.03
N ARG A 151 3.79 -5.76 12.81
CA ARG A 151 3.91 -6.83 13.83
C ARG A 151 4.49 -6.29 15.11
N LYS A 152 4.11 -6.83 16.26
CA LYS A 152 4.69 -6.43 17.55
C LYS A 152 6.21 -6.68 17.66
N THR A 153 6.68 -7.81 17.15
CA THR A 153 8.07 -8.27 17.29
C THR A 153 8.60 -8.74 15.94
N GLU A 154 9.90 -9.01 15.88
CA GLU A 154 10.51 -9.72 14.76
C GLU A 154 10.22 -11.23 14.80
N SER A 155 9.75 -11.76 15.94
CA SER A 155 9.40 -13.16 16.09
C SER A 155 8.06 -13.47 15.42
N LEU A 156 7.96 -14.65 14.80
CA LEU A 156 6.77 -15.10 14.07
C LEU A 156 5.51 -15.27 14.95
N SER A 157 5.64 -15.12 16.27
CA SER A 157 4.64 -15.52 17.27
C SER A 157 3.71 -14.39 17.75
N ALA A 158 3.93 -13.13 17.33
CA ALA A 158 3.14 -12.00 17.81
C ALA A 158 2.50 -11.21 16.65
N GLY A 159 1.18 -11.00 16.78
CA GLY A 159 0.32 -10.63 15.67
C GLY A 159 0.41 -9.18 15.21
N ALA A 160 0.42 -9.00 13.91
CA ALA A 160 -0.50 -8.12 13.20
C ALA A 160 -1.01 -8.94 12.03
N ASP A 161 -2.28 -9.33 12.08
CA ASP A 161 -2.85 -10.35 11.22
C ASP A 161 -4.37 -10.15 11.14
N HIS A 162 -5.01 -10.53 10.05
CA HIS A 162 -6.43 -10.36 9.80
C HIS A 162 -6.89 -8.91 10.01
N VAL A 163 -6.22 -7.97 9.33
CA VAL A 163 -6.58 -6.55 9.35
C VAL A 163 -7.47 -6.23 8.16
N HIS A 164 -8.57 -5.53 8.39
CA HIS A 164 -9.49 -5.10 7.33
C HIS A 164 -9.64 -3.57 7.31
N LEU A 165 -9.35 -2.94 6.18
CA LEU A 165 -9.55 -1.51 5.96
C LEU A 165 -10.58 -1.32 4.85
N ASP A 166 -11.71 -0.70 5.18
CA ASP A 166 -12.80 -0.48 4.23
C ASP A 166 -12.95 1.02 3.92
N HIS A 167 -12.74 1.39 2.66
CA HIS A 167 -12.69 2.76 2.15
C HIS A 167 -11.83 3.73 2.99
N PRO A 168 -10.57 3.38 3.35
CA PRO A 168 -9.69 4.34 4.00
C PRO A 168 -9.30 5.45 2.99
N THR A 169 -9.33 6.71 3.42
CA THR A 169 -8.79 7.86 2.69
C THR A 169 -7.72 8.52 3.57
N LEU A 170 -6.46 8.39 3.18
CA LEU A 170 -5.32 8.99 3.89
C LEU A 170 -4.66 9.98 2.93
N ALA A 171 -4.84 11.26 3.18
CA ALA A 171 -4.39 12.34 2.29
C ALA A 171 -3.61 13.41 3.04
N GLY A 172 -2.85 14.24 2.33
CA GLY A 172 -2.10 15.35 2.93
C GLY A 172 -0.59 15.14 2.90
N CYS A 173 0.11 15.76 3.85
CA CYS A 173 1.56 15.68 3.93
C CYS A 173 2.00 14.67 4.99
N PHE A 174 2.77 13.67 4.58
CA PHE A 174 3.44 12.74 5.48
C PHE A 174 4.93 12.68 5.15
N GLY A 175 5.79 12.81 6.14
CA GLY A 175 7.25 12.86 5.96
C GLY A 175 7.82 11.63 5.25
N LEU A 176 7.21 10.47 5.43
CA LEU A 176 7.55 9.22 4.75
C LEU A 176 6.39 8.72 3.88
N THR A 177 5.23 8.41 4.48
CA THR A 177 4.13 7.78 3.74
C THR A 177 2.76 8.00 4.38
N ALA A 178 1.69 8.03 3.58
CA ALA A 178 0.33 8.05 4.13
C ALA A 178 0.01 6.71 4.81
N PHE A 179 0.46 5.60 4.25
CA PHE A 179 0.24 4.28 4.82
C PHE A 179 1.51 3.42 4.81
N TYR A 180 1.77 2.76 5.94
CA TYR A 180 2.96 1.96 6.18
C TYR A 180 2.56 0.61 6.77
N ASN A 181 2.78 -0.48 6.03
CA ASN A 181 2.59 -1.84 6.52
C ASN A 181 3.93 -2.52 6.71
N ARG A 182 4.33 -2.68 7.98
CA ARG A 182 5.55 -3.37 8.40
C ARG A 182 5.24 -4.82 8.75
N SER A 183 5.30 -5.67 7.74
CA SER A 183 5.18 -7.13 7.89
C SER A 183 3.87 -7.62 8.53
N SER A 184 2.76 -6.87 8.47
CA SER A 184 1.45 -7.40 8.90
C SER A 184 1.12 -8.63 8.04
N GLU A 185 0.85 -9.77 8.69
CA GLU A 185 0.77 -11.09 8.06
C GLU A 185 -0.35 -11.12 7.02
N THR A 186 -1.57 -10.74 7.42
CA THR A 186 -2.69 -10.60 6.49
C THR A 186 -3.43 -9.27 6.65
N THR A 187 -3.58 -8.56 5.54
CA THR A 187 -4.27 -7.27 5.46
C THR A 187 -5.10 -7.23 4.19
N GLN A 188 -6.36 -6.85 4.32
CA GLN A 188 -7.24 -6.55 3.19
C GLN A 188 -7.62 -5.08 3.24
N ILE A 189 -7.48 -4.41 2.09
CA ILE A 189 -7.85 -3.02 1.90
C ILE A 189 -8.81 -2.98 0.72
N VAL A 190 -9.98 -2.39 0.93
CA VAL A 190 -11.03 -2.26 -0.10
C VAL A 190 -11.26 -0.79 -0.36
N ALA A 191 -11.22 -0.39 -1.64
CA ALA A 191 -11.48 0.97 -2.10
C ALA A 191 -10.66 2.05 -1.35
N GLY A 192 -9.39 1.76 -1.07
CA GLY A 192 -8.50 2.66 -0.31
C GLY A 192 -7.86 3.74 -1.17
N GLY A 193 -7.83 4.98 -0.68
CA GLY A 193 -7.13 6.10 -1.29
C GLY A 193 -5.97 6.59 -0.43
N PHE A 194 -4.76 6.56 -0.99
CA PHE A 194 -3.53 7.00 -0.32
C PHE A 194 -2.89 8.13 -1.13
N TYR A 195 -2.76 9.30 -0.53
CA TYR A 195 -2.27 10.51 -1.19
C TYR A 195 -1.20 11.17 -0.34
N ASN A 196 -0.04 11.47 -0.92
CA ASN A 196 1.03 12.18 -0.22
C ASN A 196 1.56 13.39 -1.01
N TYR A 197 1.54 14.55 -0.38
CA TYR A 197 1.91 15.83 -0.99
C TYR A 197 3.36 16.24 -0.70
N ARG A 198 4.11 15.43 0.07
CA ARG A 198 5.51 15.70 0.40
C ARG A 198 6.47 15.24 -0.69
N ASP A 199 7.52 16.04 -0.90
CA ASP A 199 8.67 15.68 -1.74
C ASP A 199 9.36 14.42 -1.21
N ARG A 200 9.85 13.59 -2.13
CA ARG A 200 10.60 12.34 -1.82
C ARG A 200 9.90 11.41 -0.83
N ALA A 201 8.57 11.42 -0.83
CA ALA A 201 7.74 10.59 0.02
C ALA A 201 6.98 9.53 -0.82
N HIS A 202 6.22 8.69 -0.12
CA HIS A 202 5.42 7.62 -0.71
C HIS A 202 3.94 7.80 -0.40
N ALA A 203 3.07 7.22 -1.24
CA ALA A 203 1.65 7.10 -0.89
C ALA A 203 1.44 5.89 0.04
N ALA A 204 2.02 4.74 -0.33
CA ALA A 204 1.99 3.53 0.48
C ALA A 204 3.32 2.77 0.44
N VAL A 205 3.66 2.14 1.58
CA VAL A 205 4.91 1.41 1.76
C VAL A 205 4.65 0.06 2.43
N TRP A 206 4.94 -1.03 1.71
CA TRP A 206 4.96 -2.41 2.22
C TRP A 206 6.37 -2.82 2.59
N ASP A 207 6.67 -2.81 3.88
CA ASP A 207 8.00 -3.03 4.43
C ASP A 207 8.17 -4.34 5.21
N GLY A 208 8.73 -5.33 4.52
CA GLY A 208 9.11 -6.62 5.09
C GLY A 208 10.50 -6.63 5.71
N THR A 209 11.26 -5.53 5.64
CA THR A 209 12.66 -5.49 6.12
C THR A 209 12.91 -4.38 7.13
N ASN A 210 11.92 -3.55 7.43
CA ASN A 210 12.10 -2.31 8.17
C ASN A 210 13.17 -1.41 7.52
N ALA A 211 13.15 -1.28 6.19
CA ALA A 211 14.11 -0.51 5.41
C ALA A 211 14.17 0.98 5.79
N PHE A 212 13.11 1.50 6.40
CA PHE A 212 13.01 2.90 6.82
C PHE A 212 13.26 3.10 8.32
N GLY A 213 13.70 2.06 9.03
CA GLY A 213 14.03 2.15 10.46
C GLY A 213 12.83 2.53 11.34
N PHE A 214 11.60 2.20 10.92
CA PHE A 214 10.39 2.50 11.68
C PHE A 214 10.47 1.94 13.11
N GLN A 215 9.96 2.71 14.07
CA GLN A 215 9.79 2.32 15.45
C GLN A 215 8.42 2.76 15.93
N SER A 216 7.73 1.88 16.67
CA SER A 216 6.43 2.21 17.24
C SER A 216 6.54 3.34 18.26
N ALA A 217 5.51 4.18 18.32
CA ALA A 217 5.37 5.22 19.35
C ALA A 217 5.04 4.65 20.74
N PHE A 218 4.56 3.40 20.82
CA PHE A 218 4.05 2.77 22.05
C PHE A 218 4.75 1.46 22.43
N TYR A 219 5.43 0.79 21.49
CA TYR A 219 6.26 -0.38 21.80
C TYR A 219 7.73 -0.01 21.95
N ALA A 220 8.34 -0.50 23.03
CA ALA A 220 9.75 -0.33 23.30
C ALA A 220 10.66 -1.32 22.53
N GLU A 221 10.11 -2.47 22.10
CA GLU A 221 10.88 -3.43 21.30
C GLU A 221 11.21 -2.80 19.95
N ARG A 222 12.50 -2.82 19.61
CA ARG A 222 12.98 -2.20 18.38
C ARG A 222 13.01 -3.19 17.25
N TYR A 223 12.50 -2.77 16.10
CA TYR A 223 12.74 -3.48 14.85
C TYR A 223 14.14 -3.16 14.38
N THR A 224 14.91 -4.21 14.09
CA THR A 224 16.22 -4.10 13.46
C THR A 224 16.00 -3.69 12.01
N GLU A 225 16.57 -2.56 11.63
CA GLU A 225 16.59 -2.09 10.25
C GLU A 225 17.25 -3.14 9.34
N GLY A 226 16.63 -3.38 8.19
CA GLY A 226 17.07 -4.35 7.19
C GLY A 226 16.82 -5.81 7.54
N LYS A 227 16.35 -6.14 8.75
CA LYS A 227 16.05 -7.52 9.11
C LYS A 227 14.72 -7.96 8.50
N PHE A 228 14.79 -8.97 7.63
CA PHE A 228 13.62 -9.58 7.02
C PHE A 228 12.64 -10.12 8.07
N SER A 229 11.36 -9.81 7.85
CA SER A 229 10.17 -10.26 8.58
C SER A 229 9.11 -10.58 7.52
N SER A 230 8.56 -11.80 7.55
CA SER A 230 7.64 -12.25 6.51
C SER A 230 6.31 -11.51 6.55
N PHE A 231 5.75 -11.26 5.37
CA PHE A 231 4.30 -11.14 5.15
C PHE A 231 3.72 -12.52 4.79
N ASN A 232 2.43 -12.75 5.04
CA ASN A 232 1.74 -13.92 4.51
C ASN A 232 1.00 -13.59 3.21
N GLU A 233 0.01 -12.71 3.24
CA GLU A 233 -0.78 -12.29 2.08
C GLU A 233 -1.45 -10.93 2.36
N ASN A 234 -1.20 -9.93 1.51
CA ASN A 234 -1.85 -8.61 1.62
C ASN A 234 -2.55 -8.26 0.31
N THR A 235 -3.81 -7.86 0.38
CA THR A 235 -4.63 -7.53 -0.79
C THR A 235 -5.12 -6.09 -0.73
N CYS A 236 -4.96 -5.35 -1.83
CA CYS A 236 -5.54 -4.03 -2.05
C CYS A 236 -6.47 -4.12 -3.27
N ASP A 237 -7.78 -4.04 -3.04
CA ASP A 237 -8.81 -4.06 -4.09
C ASP A 237 -9.29 -2.63 -4.37
N THR A 238 -9.18 -2.20 -5.62
CA THR A 238 -9.62 -0.88 -6.10
C THR A 238 -8.94 0.26 -5.33
N CYS A 239 -7.63 0.12 -5.10
CA CYS A 239 -6.85 1.11 -4.35
C CYS A 239 -6.20 2.17 -5.25
N ILE A 240 -6.10 3.39 -4.74
CA ILE A 240 -5.50 4.55 -5.39
C ILE A 240 -4.24 4.97 -4.62
N PHE A 241 -3.14 5.18 -5.34
CA PHE A 241 -1.86 5.60 -4.78
C PHE A 241 -1.33 6.83 -5.53
N GLU A 242 -1.37 8.00 -4.90
CA GLU A 242 -0.95 9.23 -5.56
C GLU A 242 0.10 10.01 -4.77
N THR A 243 1.10 10.49 -5.48
CA THR A 243 2.09 11.40 -4.91
C THR A 243 2.19 12.68 -5.72
N PHE A 244 2.30 13.79 -5.01
CA PHE A 244 2.33 15.13 -5.58
C PHE A 244 3.63 15.89 -5.31
N GLY A 245 4.50 15.36 -4.45
CA GLY A 245 5.81 15.97 -4.21
C GLY A 245 6.83 15.65 -5.31
N SER A 246 7.86 16.48 -5.41
CA SER A 246 9.00 16.26 -6.30
C SER A 246 9.80 15.03 -5.88
N GLY A 247 10.13 14.17 -6.86
CA GLY A 247 10.89 12.93 -6.62
C GLY A 247 10.18 11.91 -5.73
N ALA A 248 8.88 12.09 -5.49
CA ALA A 248 8.06 11.14 -4.76
C ALA A 248 7.78 9.89 -5.63
N THR A 249 7.50 8.76 -4.97
CA THR A 249 7.19 7.48 -5.62
C THR A 249 5.93 6.91 -4.97
N PRO A 250 4.83 6.68 -5.71
CA PRO A 250 3.58 6.20 -5.15
C PRO A 250 3.72 4.97 -4.27
N LEU A 251 4.41 3.94 -4.77
CA LEU A 251 4.50 2.65 -4.11
C LEU A 251 5.94 2.26 -3.79
N TRP A 252 6.15 1.76 -2.59
CA TRP A 252 7.38 1.06 -2.21
C TRP A 252 7.01 -0.31 -1.65
N ILE A 253 7.68 -1.35 -2.14
CA ILE A 253 7.45 -2.73 -1.72
C ILE A 253 8.80 -3.40 -1.51
N GLY A 254 8.98 -4.06 -0.37
CA GLY A 254 10.15 -4.90 -0.12
C GLY A 254 9.82 -6.05 0.81
N GLY A 255 10.32 -7.24 0.50
CA GLY A 255 10.06 -8.44 1.31
C GLY A 255 8.65 -9.00 1.18
N ALA A 256 7.90 -8.62 0.14
CA ALA A 256 6.50 -9.01 -0.03
C ALA A 256 6.32 -10.45 -0.51
N VAL A 257 5.32 -11.15 0.01
CA VAL A 257 4.94 -12.49 -0.46
C VAL A 257 3.44 -12.56 -0.64
N ARG A 258 2.97 -13.04 -1.82
CA ARG A 258 1.53 -13.17 -2.16
C ARG A 258 0.74 -11.88 -2.05
N HIS A 259 1.38 -10.73 -2.32
CA HIS A 259 0.66 -9.46 -2.34
C HIS A 259 -0.13 -9.33 -3.63
N LYS A 260 -1.37 -8.83 -3.53
CA LYS A 260 -2.27 -8.64 -4.66
C LYS A 260 -2.79 -7.22 -4.68
N PHE A 261 -2.64 -6.56 -5.81
CA PHE A 261 -3.27 -5.29 -6.11
C PHE A 261 -4.20 -5.53 -7.28
N ILE A 262 -5.49 -5.25 -7.09
CA ILE A 262 -6.55 -5.62 -8.02
C ILE A 262 -7.26 -4.33 -8.43
N ASN A 263 -7.42 -4.08 -9.73
CA ASN A 263 -8.03 -2.86 -10.26
C ASN A 263 -7.50 -1.55 -9.63
N GLY A 264 -6.19 -1.49 -9.37
CA GLY A 264 -5.56 -0.34 -8.72
C GLY A 264 -5.26 0.81 -9.70
N TYR A 265 -4.96 1.97 -9.13
CA TYR A 265 -4.48 3.14 -9.87
C TYR A 265 -3.31 3.80 -9.13
N ALA A 266 -2.29 4.22 -9.86
CA ALA A 266 -1.14 4.92 -9.30
C ALA A 266 -0.71 6.12 -10.16
N LEU A 267 -0.51 7.28 -9.53
CA LEU A 267 -0.16 8.55 -10.18
C LEU A 267 0.98 9.23 -9.42
N ALA A 268 2.00 9.69 -10.15
CA ALA A 268 3.17 10.34 -9.58
C ALA A 268 3.37 11.76 -10.15
N GLN A 269 2.51 12.71 -9.83
CA GLN A 269 2.34 14.00 -10.54
C GLN A 269 3.64 14.78 -10.83
N HIS A 270 4.61 14.76 -9.91
CA HIS A 270 5.88 15.51 -10.02
C HIS A 270 7.11 14.59 -9.90
N ALA A 271 7.03 13.41 -10.49
CA ALA A 271 8.02 12.35 -10.38
C ALA A 271 8.99 12.29 -11.58
N GLU A 272 9.52 13.42 -12.05
CA GLU A 272 10.44 13.46 -13.20
C GLU A 272 11.59 12.44 -13.01
N GLY A 273 11.63 11.41 -13.87
CA GLY A 273 12.63 10.34 -13.84
C GLY A 273 12.50 9.31 -12.72
N ALA A 274 11.64 9.56 -11.72
CA ALA A 274 11.33 8.61 -10.66
C ALA A 274 10.44 7.46 -11.20
N PRO A 275 10.48 6.28 -10.54
CA PRO A 275 9.59 5.18 -10.88
C PRO A 275 8.20 5.38 -10.26
N ALA A 276 7.20 4.61 -10.71
CA ALA A 276 5.92 4.56 -10.02
C ALA A 276 5.93 3.62 -8.81
N LEU A 277 6.72 2.55 -8.91
CA LEU A 277 6.89 1.53 -7.89
C LEU A 277 8.39 1.26 -7.68
N ILE A 278 8.82 1.22 -6.42
CA ILE A 278 10.12 0.66 -6.02
C ILE A 278 9.89 -0.76 -5.50
N LEU A 279 10.57 -1.73 -6.10
CA LEU A 279 10.61 -3.12 -5.67
C LEU A 279 11.99 -3.43 -5.08
N SER A 280 12.05 -3.43 -3.75
CA SER A 280 13.29 -3.57 -2.99
C SER A 280 13.62 -5.01 -2.64
N PHE A 281 14.84 -5.40 -2.96
CA PHE A 281 15.51 -6.64 -2.57
C PHE A 281 16.63 -6.39 -1.56
N ALA A 282 16.62 -5.24 -0.89
CA ALA A 282 17.58 -4.95 0.17
C ALA A 282 17.57 -6.09 1.20
N ASN A 283 18.76 -6.48 1.67
CA ASN A 283 18.95 -7.57 2.63
C ASN A 283 18.41 -8.93 2.13
N SER A 284 18.44 -9.15 0.81
CA SER A 284 18.01 -10.39 0.14
C SER A 284 16.55 -10.75 0.40
N ALA A 285 15.70 -9.76 0.68
CA ALA A 285 14.30 -9.98 0.92
C ALA A 285 13.59 -10.45 -0.36
N PRO A 286 12.81 -11.55 -0.30
CA PRO A 286 12.11 -12.05 -1.47
C PRO A 286 10.93 -11.14 -1.83
N ASN A 287 10.61 -11.10 -3.12
CA ASN A 287 9.35 -10.55 -3.61
C ASN A 287 8.69 -11.61 -4.51
N ASP A 288 7.90 -12.49 -3.90
CA ASP A 288 7.35 -13.68 -4.54
C ASP A 288 5.81 -13.63 -4.62
N PHE A 289 5.22 -14.18 -5.69
CA PHE A 289 3.78 -14.24 -5.94
C PHE A 289 3.09 -12.86 -5.92
N LEU A 290 3.75 -11.85 -6.49
CA LEU A 290 3.23 -10.49 -6.55
C LEU A 290 2.29 -10.32 -7.75
N ASP A 291 1.04 -9.91 -7.50
CA ASP A 291 0.05 -9.56 -8.53
C ASP A 291 -0.17 -8.04 -8.58
N LEU A 292 0.19 -7.41 -9.69
CA LEU A 292 0.11 -5.97 -9.95
C LEU A 292 -0.87 -5.72 -11.10
N ASP A 293 -2.15 -5.71 -10.78
CA ASP A 293 -3.20 -5.16 -11.64
C ASP A 293 -3.46 -3.71 -11.23
N ILE A 294 -2.54 -2.82 -11.66
CA ILE A 294 -2.52 -1.40 -11.33
C ILE A 294 -2.30 -0.62 -12.63
N HIS A 295 -3.12 0.39 -12.88
CA HIS A 295 -2.86 1.36 -13.94
C HIS A 295 -1.94 2.48 -13.44
N PHE A 296 -0.78 2.63 -14.06
CA PHE A 296 0.20 3.66 -13.75
C PHE A 296 0.15 4.82 -14.75
N GLU A 297 -0.41 5.96 -14.34
CA GLU A 297 -0.64 7.10 -15.22
C GLU A 297 0.30 8.26 -14.91
N ASN A 298 1.47 8.36 -15.57
CA ASN A 298 2.20 9.62 -15.75
C ASN A 298 3.32 9.51 -16.79
N THR A 299 3.32 10.41 -17.79
CA THR A 299 4.34 10.50 -18.84
C THR A 299 5.75 10.90 -18.38
N SER A 300 5.91 11.50 -17.20
CA SER A 300 7.23 11.89 -16.68
C SER A 300 7.96 10.79 -15.92
N LEU A 301 7.32 9.63 -15.74
CA LEU A 301 7.93 8.46 -15.10
C LEU A 301 9.12 7.97 -15.91
N GLY A 302 10.25 7.77 -15.24
CA GLY A 302 11.45 7.16 -15.85
C GLY A 302 11.32 5.64 -15.96
N ALA A 303 10.48 5.03 -15.13
CA ALA A 303 10.11 3.62 -15.21
C ALA A 303 8.76 3.36 -14.53
N LEU A 304 8.13 2.21 -14.80
CA LEU A 304 7.01 1.76 -13.95
C LEU A 304 7.53 1.16 -12.65
N ILE A 305 8.43 0.17 -12.76
CA ILE A 305 9.00 -0.56 -11.64
C ILE A 305 10.51 -0.36 -11.64
N SER A 306 11.04 0.11 -10.51
CA SER A 306 12.48 0.14 -10.23
C SER A 306 12.84 -0.99 -9.28
N ILE A 307 13.68 -1.91 -9.72
CA ILE A 307 14.22 -3.01 -8.94
C ILE A 307 15.50 -2.52 -8.26
N VAL A 308 15.56 -2.60 -6.93
CA VAL A 308 16.65 -2.02 -6.14
C VAL A 308 17.23 -3.00 -5.11
N GLY A 309 18.48 -2.81 -4.70
CA GLY A 309 19.08 -3.52 -3.57
C GLY A 309 20.04 -4.65 -3.96
N ALA A 310 19.59 -5.91 -3.94
CA ALA A 310 20.47 -7.06 -4.19
C ALA A 310 21.10 -7.04 -5.59
N GLU A 311 22.30 -7.60 -5.75
CA GLU A 311 23.00 -7.62 -7.05
C GLU A 311 22.28 -8.49 -8.10
N HIS A 312 21.67 -9.60 -7.64
CA HIS A 312 21.04 -10.62 -8.48
C HIS A 312 19.65 -11.02 -7.93
N PRO A 313 18.68 -10.09 -7.90
CA PRO A 313 17.33 -10.37 -7.42
C PRO A 313 16.64 -11.45 -8.26
N VAL A 314 15.86 -12.28 -7.56
CA VAL A 314 14.95 -13.25 -8.16
C VAL A 314 13.53 -12.88 -7.76
N ILE A 315 12.67 -12.67 -8.75
CA ILE A 315 11.24 -12.46 -8.59
C ILE A 315 10.54 -13.74 -9.04
N ARG A 316 9.68 -14.33 -8.22
CA ARG A 316 8.91 -15.52 -8.60
C ARG A 316 7.44 -15.22 -8.75
N SER A 317 6.82 -15.79 -9.79
CA SER A 317 5.38 -15.73 -10.04
C SER A 317 4.83 -14.30 -10.06
N LEU A 318 5.57 -13.39 -10.70
CA LEU A 318 5.15 -12.00 -10.91
C LEU A 318 4.02 -11.96 -11.94
N ARG A 319 2.91 -11.32 -11.58
CA ARG A 319 1.84 -10.97 -12.52
C ARG A 319 1.74 -9.46 -12.64
N ILE A 320 1.68 -8.97 -13.87
CA ILE A 320 1.43 -7.56 -14.19
C ILE A 320 0.33 -7.49 -15.22
N ASN A 321 -0.64 -6.61 -14.99
CA ASN A 321 -1.62 -6.22 -15.99
C ASN A 321 -1.68 -4.70 -16.07
N GLU A 322 -0.97 -4.12 -17.04
CA GLU A 322 -0.95 -2.69 -17.31
C GLU A 322 -1.58 -2.45 -18.70
N PRO A 323 -2.81 -1.92 -18.81
CA PRO A 323 -3.42 -1.68 -20.10
C PRO A 323 -2.70 -0.60 -20.93
N ILE A 324 -2.17 0.45 -20.30
CA ILE A 324 -1.49 1.57 -20.98
C ILE A 324 -0.32 2.04 -20.11
N ALA A 325 0.90 1.64 -20.48
CA ALA A 325 2.10 2.07 -19.80
C ALA A 325 2.46 3.52 -20.17
N PHE A 326 2.36 4.43 -19.20
CA PHE A 326 2.72 5.83 -19.38
C PHE A 326 4.20 6.15 -19.17
N ALA A 327 5.02 5.21 -18.67
CA ALA A 327 6.44 5.44 -18.48
C ALA A 327 7.15 5.87 -19.78
N SER A 328 7.99 6.90 -19.66
CA SER A 328 8.83 7.38 -20.76
C SER A 328 10.05 6.50 -21.03
N GLY A 329 10.51 5.74 -20.03
CA GLY A 329 11.62 4.81 -20.12
C GLY A 329 11.17 3.34 -20.15
N ALA A 330 11.71 2.53 -19.25
CA ALA A 330 11.44 1.10 -19.21
C ALA A 330 10.27 0.74 -18.28
N ILE A 331 9.55 -0.34 -18.54
CA ILE A 331 8.61 -0.91 -17.54
C ILE A 331 9.40 -1.40 -16.33
N PHE A 332 10.45 -2.18 -16.57
CA PHE A 332 11.39 -2.64 -15.55
C PHE A 332 12.72 -1.94 -15.70
N ARG A 333 13.13 -1.23 -14.65
CA ARG A 333 14.44 -0.59 -14.54
C ARG A 333 15.19 -1.15 -13.35
N ARG A 334 16.50 -1.31 -13.48
CA ARG A 334 17.42 -1.70 -12.42
C ARG A 334 18.04 -0.44 -11.81
N ASP A 335 18.33 -0.47 -10.51
CA ASP A 335 19.29 0.48 -9.95
C ASP A 335 20.73 0.11 -10.34
N GLU A 336 21.68 0.96 -9.93
CA GLU A 336 23.10 0.76 -10.23
C GLU A 336 23.69 -0.51 -9.58
N ALA A 337 23.15 -0.93 -8.43
CA ALA A 337 23.62 -2.09 -7.69
C ALA A 337 23.17 -3.41 -8.33
N VAL A 338 22.00 -3.43 -8.98
CA VAL A 338 21.39 -4.61 -9.61
C VAL A 338 22.04 -4.91 -10.98
N LYS A 339 22.86 -5.97 -11.03
CA LYS A 339 23.57 -6.37 -12.26
C LYS A 339 22.75 -7.25 -13.17
N THR A 340 21.98 -8.18 -12.60
CA THR A 340 21.07 -9.03 -13.37
C THR A 340 19.78 -9.27 -12.59
N VAL A 341 18.69 -9.55 -13.30
CA VAL A 341 17.38 -9.85 -12.71
C VAL A 341 16.87 -11.16 -13.28
N ARG A 342 16.39 -12.06 -12.41
CA ARG A 342 15.65 -13.25 -12.84
C ARG A 342 14.18 -13.12 -12.48
N ILE A 343 13.29 -13.29 -13.45
CA ILE A 343 11.84 -13.33 -13.25
C ILE A 343 11.36 -14.73 -13.64
N GLU A 344 10.98 -15.52 -12.64
CA GLU A 344 10.54 -16.90 -12.82
C GLU A 344 9.01 -16.95 -12.84
N ASP A 345 8.44 -17.75 -13.74
CA ASP A 345 6.99 -18.01 -13.83
C ASP A 345 6.16 -16.72 -13.97
N ALA A 346 6.65 -15.79 -14.78
CA ALA A 346 6.06 -14.48 -14.99
C ALA A 346 4.77 -14.54 -15.83
N ASN A 347 3.84 -13.63 -15.55
CA ASN A 347 2.71 -13.30 -16.41
C ASN A 347 2.66 -11.78 -16.58
N ILE A 348 3.34 -11.28 -17.61
CA ILE A 348 3.49 -9.84 -17.86
C ILE A 348 2.59 -9.47 -19.04
N ARG A 349 1.62 -8.57 -18.80
CA ARG A 349 0.75 -8.01 -19.82
C ARG A 349 0.90 -6.49 -19.84
N VAL A 350 1.40 -5.96 -20.95
CA VAL A 350 1.46 -4.52 -21.21
C VAL A 350 0.65 -4.23 -22.48
N GLY A 351 -0.49 -3.57 -22.32
CA GLY A 351 -1.43 -3.34 -23.42
C GLY A 351 -0.89 -2.36 -24.46
N HIS A 352 -0.33 -1.22 -24.06
CA HIS A 352 0.18 -0.20 -24.98
C HIS A 352 1.30 0.61 -24.31
N PHE A 353 2.29 1.07 -25.09
CA PHE A 353 3.28 2.03 -24.62
C PHE A 353 2.90 3.43 -25.09
N ASN A 354 2.57 4.31 -24.16
CA ASN A 354 2.17 5.67 -24.49
C ASN A 354 3.36 6.53 -24.99
N ALA A 355 4.58 6.26 -24.51
CA ALA A 355 5.77 7.00 -24.90
C ALA A 355 6.54 6.32 -26.04
N VAL A 356 6.92 7.12 -27.04
CA VAL A 356 7.78 6.64 -28.15
C VAL A 356 9.15 6.28 -27.60
N GLY A 357 9.57 5.03 -27.83
CA GLY A 357 10.88 4.53 -27.40
C GLY A 357 10.89 3.90 -26.01
N ALA A 358 9.75 3.85 -25.32
CA ALA A 358 9.61 3.06 -24.11
C ALA A 358 9.90 1.58 -24.39
N THR A 359 10.47 0.89 -23.41
CA THR A 359 10.89 -0.50 -23.52
C THR A 359 10.31 -1.33 -22.38
N LEU A 360 10.26 -2.65 -22.56
CA LEU A 360 9.88 -3.54 -21.45
C LEU A 360 10.98 -3.57 -20.36
N PHE A 361 12.24 -3.62 -20.77
CA PHE A 361 13.40 -3.67 -19.88
C PHE A 361 14.38 -2.54 -20.22
N ASP A 362 15.06 -1.99 -19.22
CA ASP A 362 16.10 -0.97 -19.41
C ASP A 362 17.30 -1.50 -20.22
N ASP A 363 17.68 -2.75 -19.99
CA ASP A 363 18.69 -3.50 -20.72
C ASP A 363 18.29 -4.99 -20.77
N ALA A 364 17.88 -5.44 -21.95
CA ALA A 364 17.39 -6.80 -22.17
C ALA A 364 18.42 -7.91 -21.86
N SER A 365 19.72 -7.61 -21.90
CA SER A 365 20.78 -8.61 -21.63
C SER A 365 20.94 -8.93 -20.14
N ALA A 366 20.51 -8.01 -19.28
CA ALA A 366 20.58 -8.17 -17.83
C ALA A 366 19.39 -8.95 -17.24
N PHE A 367 18.40 -9.30 -18.05
CA PHE A 367 17.20 -10.01 -17.59
C PHE A 367 17.17 -11.45 -18.10
N ALA A 368 16.75 -12.35 -17.22
CA ALA A 368 16.37 -13.71 -17.56
C ALA A 368 14.92 -13.94 -17.13
N VAL A 369 14.05 -14.29 -18.07
CA VAL A 369 12.60 -14.40 -17.79
C VAL A 369 12.06 -15.75 -18.26
N SER A 370 11.34 -16.46 -17.38
CA SER A 370 10.49 -17.59 -17.76
C SER A 370 9.01 -17.22 -17.57
N GLY A 371 8.13 -17.71 -18.45
CA GLY A 371 6.67 -17.52 -18.33
C GLY A 371 6.01 -16.98 -19.59
N SER A 372 5.05 -16.06 -19.44
CA SER A 372 4.33 -15.43 -20.54
C SER A 372 4.49 -13.91 -20.56
N ILE A 373 4.79 -13.36 -21.73
CA ILE A 373 4.81 -11.92 -22.00
C ILE A 373 3.80 -11.63 -23.12
N TYR A 374 2.85 -10.74 -22.85
CA TYR A 374 1.95 -10.18 -23.84
C TYR A 374 2.23 -8.68 -24.00
N CYS A 375 2.36 -8.24 -25.25
CA CYS A 375 2.33 -6.83 -25.62
C CYS A 375 1.56 -6.59 -26.91
N HIS A 376 0.92 -5.43 -27.06
CA HIS A 376 0.28 -5.11 -28.34
C HIS A 376 1.28 -4.70 -29.42
N GLU A 377 2.39 -4.07 -29.02
CA GLU A 377 3.32 -3.40 -29.94
C GLU A 377 4.68 -4.09 -30.03
N ALA A 378 5.37 -3.89 -31.15
CA ALA A 378 6.70 -4.46 -31.42
C ALA A 378 7.83 -3.92 -30.51
N GLN A 379 7.55 -2.91 -29.67
CA GLN A 379 8.48 -2.38 -28.67
C GLN A 379 8.79 -3.40 -27.56
N CYS A 380 8.01 -4.47 -27.44
CA CYS A 380 8.35 -5.60 -26.59
C CYS A 380 9.44 -6.47 -27.22
N ARG A 381 10.68 -6.12 -26.91
CA ARG A 381 11.81 -7.03 -27.08
C ARG A 381 11.85 -7.99 -25.90
N THR A 382 11.99 -9.28 -26.20
CA THR A 382 12.27 -10.27 -25.15
C THR A 382 13.63 -10.00 -24.52
N PRO A 383 13.82 -10.40 -23.26
CA PRO A 383 15.16 -10.48 -22.70
C PRO A 383 16.02 -11.45 -23.51
N GLU A 384 17.34 -11.34 -23.38
CA GLU A 384 18.28 -12.22 -24.08
C GLU A 384 18.08 -13.68 -23.67
N THR A 385 17.84 -13.91 -22.38
CA THR A 385 17.44 -15.22 -21.85
C THR A 385 15.93 -15.24 -21.61
N PHE A 386 15.18 -15.91 -22.48
CA PHE A 386 13.74 -16.05 -22.36
C PHE A 386 13.29 -17.50 -22.62
N SER A 387 12.38 -18.01 -21.80
CA SER A 387 11.69 -19.28 -22.04
C SER A 387 10.18 -19.14 -21.79
N GLY A 388 9.37 -19.67 -22.71
CA GLY A 388 7.91 -19.64 -22.60
C GLY A 388 7.21 -18.91 -23.74
N ALA A 389 6.07 -18.27 -23.44
CA ALA A 389 5.17 -17.71 -24.45
C ALA A 389 5.38 -16.20 -24.64
N LEU A 390 5.66 -15.79 -25.87
CA LEU A 390 5.68 -14.38 -26.28
C LEU A 390 4.53 -14.11 -27.24
N CYS A 391 3.64 -13.20 -26.85
CA CYS A 391 2.52 -12.75 -27.68
C CYS A 391 2.67 -11.27 -28.05
N ILE A 392 2.74 -10.96 -29.35
CA ILE A 392 2.83 -9.59 -29.88
C ILE A 392 1.64 -9.34 -30.82
N GLY A 393 0.84 -8.32 -30.55
CA GLY A 393 -0.32 -7.97 -31.39
C GLY A 393 -1.35 -9.10 -31.55
N GLY A 394 -1.40 -10.02 -30.58
CA GLY A 394 -2.25 -11.21 -30.60
C GLY A 394 -1.62 -12.46 -31.25
N ALA A 395 -0.46 -12.36 -31.90
CA ALA A 395 0.27 -13.51 -32.41
C ALA A 395 1.24 -14.06 -31.36
N CYS A 396 1.12 -15.34 -31.03
CA CYS A 396 1.95 -15.97 -29.99
C CYS A 396 3.00 -16.93 -30.58
N SER A 397 4.17 -16.96 -29.94
CA SER A 397 5.27 -17.87 -30.22
C SER A 397 5.79 -18.46 -28.92
N TRP A 398 6.33 -19.68 -29.00
CA TRP A 398 6.96 -20.36 -27.88
C TRP A 398 8.46 -20.43 -28.12
N LYS A 399 9.25 -20.07 -27.10
CA LYS A 399 10.72 -20.12 -27.13
C LYS A 399 11.24 -21.09 -26.07
#